data_AF-A0A2V8XGT9-F1
#
_entry.id   AF-A0A2V8XGT9-F1
#
_cell.length_a   1.000
_cell.length_b   1.000
_cell.length_c   1.000
_cell.angle_alpha   90.00
_cell.angle_beta   90.00
_cell.angle_gamma   90.00
#
_symmetry.space_group_name_H-M   'P 1'
#
loop_
_entity.id
_entity.type
_entity.pdbx_description
1 polymer ?
#
loop_
_entity_poly.entity_id
_entity_poly.type
_entity_poly.pdbx_seq_one_letter_code
_entity_poly.pdbx_strand_id
1 'polypeptide(L)' 'LDKLIAFRIHGVSPDFIGQLQKLGYSHPEPDQLIAMRIHGVTPGFITGLQSRGMKNLTIEQLVSLKIHGID' A
#
# COMPACT_ATOMS: atom_id res chain seq x y z
N LEU A 1 -18.59 10.00 -2.20
CA LEU A 1 -18.34 10.67 -0.89
C LEU A 1 -17.77 9.68 0.12
N ASP A 2 -18.32 8.47 0.17
CA ASP A 2 -17.98 7.37 1.08
C ASP A 2 -16.50 6.99 1.07
N LYS A 3 -15.87 6.90 -0.12
CA LYS A 3 -14.44 6.57 -0.25
C LYS A 3 -13.53 7.63 0.39
N LEU A 4 -13.87 8.91 0.28
CA LEU A 4 -13.07 9.99 0.90
C LEU A 4 -13.19 9.98 2.42
N ILE A 5 -14.36 9.59 2.94
CA ILE A 5 -14.57 9.35 4.37
C ILE A 5 -13.71 8.17 4.82
N ALA A 6 -13.75 7.05 4.10
CA ALA A 6 -12.91 5.88 4.38
C ALA A 6 -11.40 6.22 4.32
N PHE A 7 -10.98 7.05 3.36
CA PHE A 7 -9.60 7.53 3.29
C PHE A 7 -9.19 8.27 4.56
N ARG A 8 -10.06 9.17 5.05
CA ARG A 8 -9.81 9.88 6.30
C ARG A 8 -9.76 8.94 7.51
N ILE A 9 -10.69 7.98 7.60
CA ILE A 9 -10.76 7.01 8.70
C ILE A 9 -9.50 6.15 8.76
N HIS A 10 -9.04 5.64 7.61
CA HIS A 10 -7.88 4.74 7.53
C HIS A 10 -6.55 5.49 7.28
N GLY A 11 -6.57 6.82 7.20
CA GLY A 11 -5.38 7.65 7.02
C GLY A 11 -4.71 7.52 5.64
N VAL A 12 -5.48 7.24 4.59
CA VAL A 12 -5.00 7.35 3.20
C VAL A 12 -4.75 8.84 2.92
N SER A 13 -3.48 9.19 2.80
CA SER A 13 -3.02 10.57 2.64
C SER A 13 -2.45 10.80 1.23
N PRO A 14 -2.49 12.03 0.69
CA PRO A 14 -1.87 12.33 -0.60
C PRO A 14 -0.36 12.05 -0.60
N ASP A 15 0.32 12.26 0.54
CA ASP A 15 1.73 11.87 0.71
C ASP A 15 1.93 10.35 0.53
N PHE A 16 1.09 9.53 1.17
CA PHE A 16 1.13 8.07 1.02
C PHE A 16 0.95 7.66 -0.45
N ILE A 17 -0.03 8.24 -1.15
CA ILE A 17 -0.27 7.97 -2.57
C ILE A 17 0.95 8.39 -3.41
N GLY A 18 1.53 9.55 -3.14
CA GLY A 18 2.74 10.03 -3.82
C GLY A 18 3.95 9.12 -3.59
N GLN A 19 4.12 8.58 -2.38
CA GLN A 19 5.17 7.59 -2.11
C GLN A 19 4.95 6.29 -2.88
N LEU A 20 3.71 5.80 -2.97
CA LEU A 20 3.37 4.62 -3.75
C LEU A 20 3.67 4.80 -5.25
N GLN A 21 3.35 5.97 -5.81
CA GLN A 21 3.68 6.30 -7.20
C GLN A 21 5.20 6.26 -7.44
N LYS A 22 6.01 6.81 -6.52
CA LYS A 22 7.49 6.74 -6.60
C LYS A 22 8.02 5.31 -6.54
N LEU A 23 7.30 4.42 -5.87
CA LEU A 23 7.61 2.99 -5.78
C LEU A 23 7.12 2.17 -6.99
N GLY A 24 6.47 2.81 -7.96
CA GLY A 24 5.99 2.19 -9.20
C GLY A 24 4.51 1.82 -9.20
N TYR A 25 3.76 2.13 -8.13
CA TYR A 25 2.33 1.85 -8.02
C TYR A 25 1.52 3.07 -8.48
N SER A 26 1.33 3.15 -9.79
CA SER A 26 0.52 4.20 -10.42
C SER A 26 -0.97 3.84 -10.39
N HIS A 27 -1.81 4.81 -10.02
CA HIS A 27 -3.28 4.69 -9.99
C HIS A 27 -3.83 3.48 -9.21
N PRO A 28 -3.44 3.29 -7.93
CA PRO A 28 -4.06 2.27 -7.09
C PRO A 28 -5.55 2.55 -6.93
N GLU A 29 -6.37 1.50 -6.94
CA GLU A 29 -7.80 1.65 -6.69
C GLU A 29 -8.04 2.15 -5.26
N PRO A 30 -9.14 2.90 -5.01
CA PRO A 30 -9.44 3.41 -3.68
C PRO A 30 -9.47 2.32 -2.60
N ASP A 31 -10.06 1.17 -2.92
CA ASP A 31 -10.15 0.02 -2.02
C ASP A 31 -8.79 -0.59 -1.70
N GLN A 32 -7.87 -0.60 -2.68
CA GLN A 32 -6.51 -1.07 -2.48
C GLN A 32 -5.74 -0.16 -1.52
N LEU A 33 -5.86 1.16 -1.70
CA LEU A 33 -5.25 2.14 -0.78
C LEU A 33 -5.75 1.97 0.65
N ILE A 34 -7.05 1.75 0.80
CA ILE A 34 -7.68 1.51 2.10
C ILE A 34 -7.17 0.20 2.71
N ALA A 35 -7.15 -0.90 1.94
CA ALA A 35 -6.67 -2.20 2.40
C ALA A 35 -5.20 -2.15 2.85
N MET A 36 -4.34 -1.47 2.10
CA MET A 36 -2.95 -1.26 2.49
C MET A 36 -2.84 -0.59 3.86
N ARG A 37 -3.65 0.43 4.13
CA ARG A 37 -3.65 1.12 5.42
C ARG A 37 -4.19 0.26 6.55
N ILE A 38 -5.27 -0.48 6.31
CA ILE A 38 -5.86 -1.41 7.28
C ILE A 38 -4.85 -2.48 7.70
N HIS A 39 -4.15 -3.06 6.74
CA HIS A 39 -3.20 -4.16 6.98
C HIS A 39 -1.78 -3.68 7.32
N GLY A 40 -1.53 -2.37 7.37
CA GLY A 40 -0.21 -1.83 7.73
C GLY A 40 0.86 -2.00 6.66
N VAL A 41 0.47 -2.03 5.38
CA VAL A 41 1.39 -1.97 4.25
C VAL A 41 1.90 -0.53 4.10
N THR A 42 3.19 -0.33 4.36
CA THR A 42 3.84 0.98 4.31
C THR A 42 4.81 1.09 3.13
N PRO A 43 5.18 2.31 2.70
CA PRO A 43 6.23 2.50 1.70
C PRO A 43 7.55 1.82 2.12
N GLY A 44 7.91 1.89 3.40
CA GLY A 44 9.10 1.23 3.94
C GLY A 44 9.06 -0.30 3.83
N PHE A 45 7.91 -0.92 4.08
CA PHE A 45 7.70 -2.35 3.86
C PHE A 45 7.96 -2.73 2.40
N ILE A 46 7.40 -1.98 1.46
CA ILE A 46 7.57 -2.21 0.02
C ILE A 46 9.04 -2.09 -0.38
N THR A 47 9.74 -1.05 0.10
CA THR A 47 11.18 -0.86 -0.16
C THR A 47 12.02 -1.99 0.43
N GLY A 48 11.66 -2.50 1.61
CA GLY A 48 12.30 -3.67 2.23
C GLY A 48 12.21 -4.91 1.34
N LEU A 49 11.02 -5.22 0.84
CA LEU A 49 10.80 -6.34 -0.09
C LEU A 49 11.59 -6.16 -1.39
N GLN A 50 11.56 -4.96 -1.98
CA GLN A 50 12.31 -4.65 -3.20
C GLN A 50 13.82 -4.82 -3.02
N SER A 51 14.36 -4.46 -1.85
CA SER A 51 15.78 -4.60 -1.51
C SER A 51 16.20 -6.08 -1.38
N ARG A 52 15.27 -6.96 -1.03
CA ARG A 52 15.47 -8.42 -0.96
C ARG A 52 15.26 -9.12 -2.32
N GLY A 53 15.07 -8.35 -3.39
CA GLY A 53 14.86 -8.87 -4.75
C GLY A 53 13.42 -9.19 -5.10
N MET A 54 12.47 -9.02 -4.16
CA MET A 54 11.03 -9.18 -4.43
C MET A 54 10.48 -7.91 -5.09
N LYS A 55 10.62 -7.84 -6.41
CA LYS A 55 10.16 -6.71 -7.25
C LYS A 55 8.86 -7.07 -7.96
N ASN A 56 8.16 -6.05 -8.45
CA ASN A 56 6.92 -6.19 -9.26
C ASN A 56 5.76 -6.91 -8.54
N LEU A 57 5.69 -6.82 -7.21
CA LEU A 57 4.55 -7.32 -6.45
C LEU A 57 3.33 -6.45 -6.77
N THR A 58 2.15 -7.05 -6.87
CA THR A 58 0.90 -6.28 -6.93
C THR A 58 0.51 -5.79 -5.54
N ILE A 59 -0.39 -4.82 -5.46
CA ILE A 59 -0.87 -4.32 -4.16
C ILE A 59 -1.55 -5.43 -3.35
N GLU A 60 -2.31 -6.30 -4.02
CA GLU A 60 -2.93 -7.47 -3.39
C GLU A 60 -1.89 -8.43 -2.82
N GLN A 61 -0.77 -8.65 -3.53
CA GLN A 61 0.34 -9.45 -3.03
C GLN A 61 0.99 -8.80 -1.81
N LEU A 62 1.23 -7.48 -1.84
CA LEU A 62 1.79 -6.75 -0.69
C LEU A 62 0.91 -6.88 0.56
N VAL A 63 -0.40 -6.72 0.39
CA VAL A 63 -1.39 -6.89 1.45
C VAL A 63 -1.36 -8.33 1.97
N SER A 64 -1.38 -9.32 1.07
CA SER A 64 -1.29 -10.73 1.44
C SER A 64 -0.03 -11.04 2.23
N LEU A 65 1.15 -10.63 1.75
CA LEU A 65 2.43 -10.86 2.46
C LEU A 65 2.40 -10.27 3.87
N LYS A 66 1.84 -9.07 4.02
CA LYS A 66 1.73 -8.41 5.32
C LYS A 66 0.78 -9.14 6.27
N ILE A 67 -0.35 -9.63 5.77
CA ILE A 67 -1.31 -10.46 6.54
C ILE A 67 -0.64 -11.75 7.04
N HIS A 68 0.19 -12.37 6.20
CA HIS A 68 0.91 -13.61 6.55
C HIS A 68 2.18 -13.35 7.38
N GLY A 69 2.46 -12.11 7.77
CA GLY A 69 3.62 -11.76 8.61
C GLY A 69 4.97 -11.87 7.90
N ILE A 70 4.98 -11.80 6.57
CA ILE A 70 6.20 -11.85 5.76
C ILE A 70 6.71 -10.41 5.60
N ASP A 71 7.83 -10.09 6.25
CA ASP A 71 8.55 -8.80 6.18
C ASP A 71 9.97 -9.00 5.68
#